data_AF-A0A497LKN5-F1
#
_entry.id   AF-A0A497LKN5-F1
#
_cell.length_a   1.000
_cell.length_b   1.000
_cell.length_c   1.000
_cell.angle_alpha   90.00
_cell.angle_beta   90.00
_cell.angle_gamma   90.00
#
_symmetry.space_group_name_H-M   'P 1'
#
loop_
_entity.id
_entity.type
_entity.pdbx_description
1 polymer ?
#
loop_
_entity_poly.entity_id
_entity_poly.type
_entity_poly.pdbx_seq_one_letter_code
_entity_poly.pdbx_strand_id
1 'polypeptide(L)'
;MKRAVLASFVLFVTALLILASMSSNVKAENENYKIDWVNHTVELTYNGYVLVNDTIQIRGQASAGVALKNFRIGFPYEYAPYVLRCIAYDSSNVFPVKLNVPLGGRIGFYGVDVDFKQGLNISDGTTHVFTVIF
;
A
#
# COMPACT_ATOMS: atom_id res chain seq x y z
N MET A 1 -3.48 -34.21 37.94
CA MET A 1 -2.73 -34.11 36.66
C MET A 1 -3.64 -34.08 35.42
N LYS A 2 -4.48 -35.09 35.14
CA LYS A 2 -5.30 -35.14 33.90
C LYS A 2 -6.22 -33.92 33.65
N ARG A 3 -6.87 -33.40 34.70
CA ARG A 3 -7.75 -32.20 34.60
C ARG A 3 -6.99 -30.89 34.34
N ALA A 4 -5.80 -30.75 34.93
CA ALA A 4 -4.94 -29.59 34.72
C ALA A 4 -4.39 -29.56 33.29
N VAL A 5 -3.97 -30.72 32.77
CA VAL A 5 -3.52 -30.86 31.36
C VAL A 5 -4.65 -30.52 30.39
N LEU A 6 -5.88 -30.96 30.67
CA LEU A 6 -7.05 -30.63 29.85
C LEU A 6 -7.35 -29.12 29.86
N ALA A 7 -7.30 -28.49 31.03
CA ALA A 7 -7.51 -27.05 31.16
C ALA A 7 -6.44 -26.22 30.43
N SER A 8 -5.16 -26.61 30.55
CA SER A 8 -4.05 -25.98 29.83
C SER A 8 -4.18 -26.15 28.31
N PHE A 9 -4.61 -27.31 27.84
CA PHE A 9 -4.85 -27.55 26.42
C PHE A 9 -6.00 -26.69 25.88
N VAL A 10 -7.10 -26.58 26.62
CA VAL A 10 -8.22 -25.68 26.26
C VAL A 10 -7.76 -24.23 26.19
N LEU A 11 -7.00 -23.76 27.19
CA LEU A 11 -6.51 -22.37 27.23
C LEU A 11 -5.58 -22.07 26.03
N PHE A 12 -4.71 -23.02 25.68
CA PHE A 12 -3.82 -22.91 24.54
C PHE A 12 -4.58 -22.84 23.21
N VAL A 13 -5.59 -23.72 23.02
CA VAL A 13 -6.44 -23.72 21.82
C VAL A 13 -7.24 -22.42 21.72
N THR A 14 -7.78 -21.90 22.82
CA THR A 14 -8.50 -20.62 22.80
C THR A 14 -7.58 -19.45 22.47
N ALA A 15 -6.34 -19.44 22.96
CA ALA A 15 -5.36 -18.41 22.61
C ALA A 15 -5.01 -18.43 21.12
N LEU A 16 -4.81 -19.63 20.55
CA LEU A 16 -4.60 -19.83 19.11
C LEU A 16 -5.77 -19.34 18.26
N LEU A 17 -7.01 -19.61 18.68
CA LEU A 17 -8.21 -19.15 17.97
C LEU A 17 -8.35 -17.62 18.00
N ILE A 18 -8.00 -16.97 19.12
CA ILE A 18 -7.98 -15.51 19.22
C ILE A 18 -6.90 -14.92 18.32
N LEU A 19 -5.70 -15.51 18.28
CA LEU A 19 -4.62 -15.04 17.40
C LEU A 19 -5.00 -15.19 15.91
N ALA A 20 -5.64 -16.30 15.54
CA ALA A 20 -6.11 -16.53 14.18
C ALA A 20 -7.21 -15.54 13.75
N SER A 21 -8.11 -15.14 14.66
CA SER A 21 -9.18 -14.18 14.36
C SER A 21 -8.69 -12.73 14.20
N MET A 22 -7.46 -12.43 14.63
CA MET A 22 -6.83 -11.13 14.37
C MET A 22 -6.17 -11.04 12.99
N SER A 23 -6.09 -12.14 12.23
CA SER A 23 -5.61 -12.09 10.85
C SER A 23 -6.67 -11.44 9.96
N SER A 24 -6.31 -10.30 9.36
CA SER A 24 -7.15 -9.59 8.40
C SER A 24 -6.51 -9.71 7.03
N ASN A 25 -7.26 -10.23 6.06
CA ASN A 25 -6.85 -10.17 4.66
C ASN A 25 -6.92 -8.70 4.21
N VAL A 26 -5.81 -8.15 3.75
CA VAL A 26 -5.80 -6.81 3.16
C VAL A 26 -6.31 -6.92 1.73
N LYS A 27 -7.42 -6.23 1.44
CA LYS A 27 -7.94 -6.12 0.08
C LYS A 27 -7.11 -5.08 -0.68
N ALA A 28 -6.53 -5.48 -1.81
CA ALA A 28 -5.90 -4.59 -2.79
C ALA A 28 -6.91 -4.05 -3.83
N GLU A 29 -8.19 -3.97 -3.44
CA GLU A 29 -9.32 -3.57 -4.26
C GLU A 29 -10.15 -2.53 -3.50
N ASN A 30 -10.62 -1.52 -4.22
CA ASN A 30 -11.63 -0.58 -3.81
C ASN A 30 -12.89 -0.83 -4.68
N GLU A 31 -14.05 -0.35 -4.26
CA GLU A 31 -15.28 -0.42 -5.07
C GLU A 31 -15.10 0.14 -6.50
N ASN A 32 -14.20 1.11 -6.66
CA ASN A 32 -14.04 1.85 -7.92
C ASN A 32 -12.82 1.43 -8.76
N TYR A 33 -11.87 0.68 -8.20
CA TYR A 33 -10.68 0.23 -8.92
C TYR A 33 -10.00 -0.96 -8.23
N LYS A 34 -9.23 -1.71 -9.02
CA LYS A 34 -8.40 -2.82 -8.56
C LYS A 34 -6.93 -2.54 -8.86
N ILE A 35 -6.04 -2.94 -7.95
CA ILE A 35 -4.61 -3.03 -8.24
C ILE A 35 -4.37 -4.41 -8.88
N ASP A 36 -3.94 -4.42 -10.15
CA ASP A 36 -3.68 -5.67 -10.86
C ASP A 36 -2.34 -6.27 -10.44
N TRP A 37 -1.30 -5.44 -10.40
CA TRP A 37 0.03 -5.83 -9.96
C TRP A 37 0.83 -4.62 -9.49
N VAL A 38 1.85 -4.93 -8.69
CA VAL A 38 2.91 -4.00 -8.27
C VAL A 38 4.24 -4.68 -8.58
N ASN A 39 5.09 -4.00 -9.34
CA ASN A 39 6.48 -4.40 -9.51
C ASN A 39 7.33 -3.54 -8.57
N HIS A 40 7.84 -4.19 -7.52
CA HIS A 40 8.66 -3.57 -6.47
C HIS A 40 10.12 -3.94 -6.69
N THR A 41 10.96 -2.96 -6.98
CA THR A 41 12.41 -3.12 -7.14
C THR A 41 13.14 -2.34 -6.08
N VAL A 42 14.10 -2.99 -5.41
CA VAL A 42 15.01 -2.36 -4.46
C VAL A 42 16.42 -2.46 -5.02
N GLU A 43 17.06 -1.31 -5.22
CA GLU A 43 18.42 -1.22 -5.73
C GLU A 43 19.33 -0.55 -4.70
N LEU A 44 20.49 -1.15 -4.46
CA LEU A 44 21.56 -0.52 -3.68
C LEU A 44 22.58 0.07 -4.65
N THR A 45 22.69 1.39 -4.64
CA THR A 45 23.66 2.12 -5.47
C THR A 45 25.08 2.02 -4.89
N TYR A 46 26.07 2.28 -5.74
CA TYR A 46 27.48 2.20 -5.35
C TYR A 46 27.86 3.13 -4.18
N ASN A 47 27.21 4.29 -4.06
CA ASN A 47 27.38 5.23 -2.96
C ASN A 47 26.52 4.91 -1.72
N GLY A 48 25.86 3.75 -1.70
CA GLY A 48 25.13 3.23 -0.55
C GLY A 48 23.70 3.75 -0.40
N TYR A 49 23.17 4.52 -1.36
CA TYR A 49 21.76 4.87 -1.36
C TYR A 49 20.90 3.69 -1.80
N VAL A 50 19.73 3.58 -1.20
CA VAL A 50 18.72 2.60 -1.58
C VAL A 50 17.69 3.32 -2.45
N LEU A 51 17.45 2.80 -3.64
CA LEU A 51 16.34 3.22 -4.49
C LEU A 51 15.24 2.18 -4.36
N VAL A 52 14.03 2.63 -4.03
CA VAL A 52 12.85 1.77 -4.03
C VAL A 52 11.93 2.24 -5.14
N ASN A 53 11.69 1.40 -6.13
CA ASN A 53 10.86 1.69 -7.28
C ASN A 53 9.63 0.78 -7.28
N ASP A 54 8.46 1.39 -7.07
CA ASP A 54 7.18 0.74 -7.18
C ASP A 54 6.49 1.17 -8.47
N THR A 55 6.41 0.27 -9.44
CA THR A 55 5.56 0.44 -10.62
C THR A 55 4.22 -0.25 -10.37
N ILE A 56 3.12 0.50 -10.44
CA ILE A 56 1.78 0.02 -10.12
C ILE A 56 0.91 0.06 -11.37
N GLN A 57 0.18 -1.03 -11.63
CA GLN A 57 -0.96 -1.03 -12.56
C GLN A 57 -2.27 -1.04 -11.79
N ILE A 58 -3.13 -0.07 -12.11
CA ILE A 58 -4.50 -0.02 -11.64
C ILE A 58 -5.47 -0.25 -12.80
N ARG A 59 -6.60 -0.91 -12.50
CA ARG A 59 -7.72 -1.11 -13.40
C ARG A 59 -8.97 -0.47 -12.84
N GLY A 60 -9.60 0.40 -13.61
CA GLY A 60 -10.87 1.04 -13.26
C GLY A 60 -12.03 0.04 -13.25
N GLN A 61 -12.95 0.22 -12.29
CA GLN A 61 -14.20 -0.54 -12.14
C GLN A 61 -15.39 0.40 -11.85
N ALA A 62 -15.18 1.71 -11.92
CA ALA A 62 -16.18 2.70 -11.58
C ALA A 62 -17.16 2.97 -12.73
N SER A 63 -18.28 3.59 -12.40
CA SER A 63 -19.18 4.19 -13.38
C SER A 63 -18.46 5.20 -14.29
N ALA A 64 -18.97 5.38 -15.50
CA ALA A 64 -18.39 6.29 -16.48
C ALA A 64 -18.20 7.71 -15.92
N GLY A 65 -17.01 8.27 -16.11
CA GLY A 65 -16.67 9.65 -15.72
C GLY A 65 -16.17 9.82 -14.29
N VAL A 66 -16.09 8.74 -13.50
CA VAL A 66 -15.45 8.79 -12.17
C VAL A 66 -13.93 8.88 -12.33
N ALA A 67 -13.31 9.79 -11.59
CA ALA A 67 -11.88 10.02 -11.60
C ALA A 67 -11.27 9.86 -10.20
N LEU A 68 -10.17 9.11 -10.12
CA LEU A 68 -9.34 8.98 -8.94
C LEU A 68 -8.48 10.23 -8.78
N LYS A 69 -8.63 10.96 -7.66
CA LYS A 69 -7.86 12.20 -7.43
C LYS A 69 -6.49 11.94 -6.83
N ASN A 70 -6.39 10.95 -5.96
CA ASN A 70 -5.15 10.62 -5.30
C ASN A 70 -5.01 9.12 -5.09
N PHE A 71 -3.77 8.68 -4.91
CA PHE A 71 -3.45 7.29 -4.62
C PHE A 71 -2.41 7.22 -3.51
N ARG A 72 -2.69 6.42 -2.47
CA ARG A 72 -1.80 6.28 -1.33
C ARG A 72 -1.02 4.99 -1.38
N ILE A 73 0.30 5.09 -1.24
CA ILE A 73 1.23 3.97 -1.15
C ILE A 73 1.80 3.92 0.26
N GLY A 74 1.87 2.73 0.84
CA GLY A 74 2.49 2.53 2.16
C GLY A 74 4.00 2.62 2.11
N PHE A 75 4.58 3.31 3.10
CA PHE A 75 6.02 3.38 3.29
C PHE A 75 6.33 3.29 4.79
N PRO A 76 7.24 2.40 5.23
CA PRO A 76 7.54 2.24 6.65
C PRO A 76 7.98 3.55 7.29
N TYR A 77 7.34 3.93 8.41
CA TYR A 77 7.61 5.19 9.09
C TYR A 77 9.06 5.35 9.53
N GLU A 78 9.68 4.25 9.94
CA GLU A 78 11.06 4.23 10.41
C GLU A 78 12.05 4.71 9.34
N TYR A 79 11.68 4.57 8.06
CA TYR A 79 12.50 5.03 6.93
C TYR A 79 12.21 6.47 6.53
N ALA A 80 11.09 7.06 6.97
CA ALA A 80 10.67 8.40 6.57
C ALA A 80 11.72 9.51 6.79
N PRO A 81 12.45 9.56 7.92
CA PRO A 81 13.51 10.56 8.13
C PRO A 81 14.69 10.43 7.17
N TYR A 82 14.84 9.27 6.52
CA TYR A 82 15.95 8.95 5.63
C TYR A 82 15.57 9.00 4.14
N VAL A 83 14.30 9.30 3.81
CA VAL A 83 13.87 9.51 2.43
C VAL A 83 14.44 10.84 1.93
N LEU A 84 15.39 10.75 1.01
CA LEU A 84 16.03 11.94 0.42
C LEU A 84 15.13 12.60 -0.61
N ARG A 85 14.38 11.79 -1.38
CA ARG A 85 13.50 12.26 -2.44
C ARG A 85 12.39 11.26 -2.66
N CYS A 86 11.25 11.73 -3.13
CA CYS A 86 10.21 10.87 -3.65
C CYS A 86 9.64 11.51 -4.92
N ILE A 87 9.44 10.71 -5.96
CA ILE A 87 8.88 11.17 -7.23
C ILE A 87 7.83 10.16 -7.66
N ALA A 88 6.67 10.65 -8.09
CA ALA A 88 5.67 9.86 -8.78
C ALA A 88 5.56 10.33 -10.23
N TYR A 89 5.51 9.41 -11.18
CA TYR A 89 5.45 9.74 -12.61
C TYR A 89 4.81 8.63 -13.44
N ASP A 90 4.34 8.98 -14.64
CA ASP A 90 3.98 8.02 -15.69
C ASP A 90 4.81 8.33 -16.96
N SER A 91 4.40 7.81 -18.11
CA SER A 91 5.12 8.03 -19.38
C SER A 91 5.15 9.50 -19.85
N SER A 92 4.27 10.36 -19.32
CA SER A 92 4.02 11.72 -19.83
C SER A 92 4.00 12.79 -18.73
N ASN A 93 3.87 12.41 -17.47
CA ASN A 93 3.55 13.29 -16.36
C ASN A 93 4.45 13.01 -15.15
N VAL A 94 4.71 14.05 -14.37
CA VAL A 94 5.24 13.95 -13.00
C VAL A 94 4.16 14.47 -12.06
N PHE A 95 3.83 13.66 -11.06
CA PHE A 95 2.78 13.93 -10.10
C PHE A 95 3.36 14.52 -8.79
N PRO A 96 2.70 15.52 -8.19
CA PRO A 96 3.02 15.92 -6.84
C PRO A 96 2.84 14.75 -5.86
N VAL A 97 3.74 14.68 -4.89
CA VAL A 97 3.69 13.70 -3.81
C VAL A 97 3.68 14.41 -2.46
N LYS A 98 2.88 13.90 -1.53
CA LYS A 98 2.97 14.27 -0.10
C LYS A 98 3.53 13.09 0.67
N LEU A 99 4.66 13.31 1.33
CA LEU A 99 5.29 12.33 2.20
C LEU A 99 4.60 12.31 3.57
N ASN A 100 4.84 11.25 4.35
CA ASN A 100 4.47 11.14 5.76
C ASN A 100 2.97 11.31 6.03
N VAL A 101 2.13 10.80 5.14
CA VAL A 101 0.68 10.84 5.33
C VAL A 101 0.24 9.66 6.20
N PRO A 102 -0.56 9.84 7.28
CA PRO A 102 -0.94 8.76 8.20
C PRO A 102 -1.84 7.69 7.56
N LEU A 103 -1.46 6.42 7.54
CA LEU A 103 -2.15 5.34 6.81
C LEU A 103 -3.06 4.52 7.71
N GLY A 104 -4.31 4.28 7.25
CA GLY A 104 -5.25 3.36 7.92
C GLY A 104 -5.62 3.72 9.36
N GLY A 105 -5.39 4.97 9.79
CA GLY A 105 -5.63 5.42 11.16
C GLY A 105 -4.72 4.76 12.21
N ARG A 106 -3.60 4.16 11.80
CA ARG A 106 -2.69 3.43 12.70
C ARG A 106 -1.41 4.24 12.94
N ILE A 107 -1.01 4.33 14.20
CA ILE A 107 0.28 4.92 14.58
C ILE A 107 1.41 4.07 14.00
N GLY A 108 2.44 4.72 13.43
CA GLY A 108 3.60 4.05 12.84
C GLY A 108 3.41 3.57 11.39
N PHE A 109 2.20 3.67 10.84
CA PHE A 109 1.93 3.39 9.42
C PHE A 109 1.74 4.71 8.69
N TYR A 110 2.63 4.98 7.75
CA TYR A 110 2.61 6.20 6.95
C TYR A 110 2.75 5.83 5.49
N GLY A 111 2.48 6.79 4.63
CA GLY A 111 2.53 6.57 3.21
C GLY A 111 2.79 7.85 2.44
N VAL A 112 2.93 7.65 1.14
CA VAL A 112 2.99 8.72 0.16
C VAL A 112 1.63 8.87 -0.48
N ASP A 113 1.15 10.10 -0.59
CA ASP A 113 -0.06 10.44 -1.33
C ASP A 113 0.33 11.06 -2.67
N VAL A 114 0.03 10.36 -3.75
CA VAL A 114 0.25 10.80 -5.13
C VAL A 114 -0.99 11.59 -5.58
N ASP A 115 -0.80 12.82 -6.05
CA ASP A 115 -1.89 13.69 -6.51
C ASP A 115 -1.96 13.70 -8.05
N PHE A 116 -3.05 13.18 -8.61
CA PHE A 116 -3.24 13.11 -10.07
C PHE A 116 -3.77 14.43 -10.68
N LYS A 117 -3.87 15.53 -9.91
CA LYS A 117 -4.36 16.88 -10.29
C LYS A 117 -5.63 16.92 -11.14
N GLN A 118 -5.51 16.56 -12.42
CA GLN A 118 -6.62 16.41 -13.36
C GLN A 118 -7.53 15.23 -12.97
N GLY A 119 -6.97 14.23 -12.27
CA GLY A 119 -7.66 13.02 -11.88
C GLY A 119 -7.51 11.93 -12.94
N LEU A 120 -7.37 10.71 -12.46
CA LEU A 120 -7.13 9.53 -13.28
C LEU A 120 -8.48 8.87 -13.58
N ASN A 121 -8.86 8.74 -14.85
CA ASN A 121 -10.14 8.12 -15.22
C ASN A 121 -10.17 6.65 -14.77
N ILE A 122 -11.07 6.28 -13.87
CA ILE A 122 -11.19 4.90 -13.37
C ILE A 122 -12.51 4.23 -13.79
N SER A 123 -13.07 4.68 -14.93
CA SER A 123 -14.22 4.01 -15.54
C SER A 123 -13.90 2.55 -15.85
N ASP A 124 -14.91 1.68 -15.83
CA ASP A 124 -14.73 0.25 -16.05
C ASP A 124 -13.94 -0.07 -17.33
N GLY A 125 -12.97 -0.98 -17.21
CA GLY A 125 -12.07 -1.40 -18.29
C GLY A 125 -10.89 -0.47 -18.57
N THR A 126 -10.82 0.73 -17.96
CA THR A 126 -9.64 1.60 -18.10
C THR A 126 -8.46 1.06 -17.30
N THR A 127 -7.23 1.26 -17.79
CA THR A 127 -6.00 0.80 -17.14
C THR A 127 -4.97 1.93 -17.12
N HIS A 128 -4.29 2.08 -16.00
CA HIS A 128 -3.22 3.08 -15.84
C HIS A 128 -2.02 2.46 -15.17
N VAL A 129 -0.83 2.92 -15.59
CA VAL A 129 0.45 2.51 -15.02
C VAL A 129 1.22 3.75 -14.62
N PHE A 130 1.68 3.79 -13.38
CA PHE A 130 2.53 4.86 -12.88
C PHE A 130 3.57 4.27 -11.93
N THR A 131 4.63 5.02 -11.70
CA THR A 131 5.76 4.64 -10.87
C THR A 131 5.91 5.62 -9.72
N VAL A 132 6.26 5.11 -8.54
CA VAL A 132 6.72 5.91 -7.40
C VAL A 132 8.08 5.43 -6.99
N ILE A 133 9.04 6.36 -6.95
CA ILE A 133 10.42 6.09 -6.56
C ILE A 133 10.79 6.86 -5.30
N PHE A 134 11.54 6.20 -4.43
CA PHE A 134 12.14 6.73 -3.19
C PHE A 134 13.66 6.68 -3.28
#